data_AF-A0A066W5B0-F1
#
_entry.id   AF-A0A066W5B0-F1
#
_cell.length_a   1.000
_cell.length_b   1.000
_cell.length_c   1.000
_cell.angle_alpha   90.00
_cell.angle_beta   90.00
_cell.angle_gamma   90.00
#
_symmetry.space_group_name_H-M   'P 1'
#
loop_
_entity.id
_entity.type
_entity.pdbx_description
1 polymer ?
#
loop_
_entity_poly.entity_id
_entity_poly.type
_entity_poly.pdbx_seq_one_letter_code
_entity_poly.pdbx_strand_id
1 'polypeptide(L)'
;MADSIDMSFGQLGEKVADILTPYKPAYSVFGLELLKSDPIIDFAKRWGFKVVTYDLDPYPLHMAAIIAVRMLIFIIVTTTITYFMYHVNQHNSPLIKYGTVGGLITTFMAWPLVTGMSGVMLLDFWRPALGFRTSLLTWDIFIIRTREEVESWSFPRFLAHLWAFPKEEEVIAERERIEGRKRNPRLENLKGMPTVIVMFFLLYFIPPYEYTIGMSRLKYHIYCDILGLDILMALALFGDGLLKGLGIILGVEMANMFENPLGTTNIRLWWSHWNRAIATVLHRVVFKGGQNKRWKGSALTQDGARLIALKTRDHLDHLSETDGEGKTDDENEKRGSRSRSGLKPMTPANGNGDGDGDTAQGKLQASSKSRSPFMPKAMAAIATFAMSGIFHEHITYFTLGFANGENFFFFLANGFATVLSTWFKRTYPETNTKIPTWLAVIMLHAFLLSVSPLFCSPFIRSGFFTQMDALKYEILPIATRQRGSFIFLVGE
;
A
#
# COMPACT_ATOMS: atom_id res chain seq x y z
N MET A 1 22.36 35.59 -19.08
CA MET A 1 21.51 36.79 -18.97
C MET A 1 21.04 37.12 -20.37
N ALA A 2 19.88 36.60 -20.75
CA ALA A 2 19.14 37.05 -21.92
C ALA A 2 17.83 37.59 -21.34
N ASP A 3 17.64 38.90 -21.42
CA ASP A 3 16.44 39.57 -20.92
C ASP A 3 15.25 39.15 -21.78
N SER A 4 14.44 38.23 -21.27
CA SER A 4 13.12 37.96 -21.86
C SER A 4 12.24 39.17 -21.59
N ILE A 5 11.91 39.91 -22.64
CA ILE A 5 10.96 41.02 -22.61
C ILE A 5 9.62 40.47 -22.11
N ASP A 6 9.25 40.80 -20.87
CA ASP A 6 7.95 40.51 -20.30
C ASP A 6 6.91 41.41 -20.98
N MET A 7 6.37 40.94 -22.10
CA MET A 7 5.20 41.55 -22.74
C MET A 7 3.96 41.18 -21.95
N SER A 8 3.81 41.75 -20.76
CA SER A 8 2.52 41.76 -20.06
C SER A 8 1.56 42.65 -20.85
N PHE A 9 0.95 42.04 -21.85
CA PHE A 9 -0.22 42.59 -22.50
C PHE A 9 -1.29 42.71 -21.41
N GLY A 10 -1.53 43.92 -20.92
CA GLY A 10 -2.63 44.20 -19.98
C GLY A 10 -3.99 43.78 -20.54
N GLN A 11 -5.08 44.10 -19.83
CA GLN A 11 -6.47 43.72 -20.19
C GLN A 11 -6.85 43.92 -21.66
N LEU A 12 -6.21 44.84 -22.38
CA LEU A 12 -6.41 45.05 -23.81
C LEU A 12 -5.89 43.90 -24.68
N GLY A 13 -4.73 43.32 -24.38
CA GLY A 13 -4.20 42.21 -25.18
C GLY A 13 -4.89 40.88 -24.88
N GLU A 14 -5.46 40.69 -23.68
CA GLU A 14 -6.40 39.59 -23.45
C GLU A 14 -7.65 39.71 -24.32
N LYS A 15 -8.18 40.92 -24.50
CA LYS A 15 -9.33 41.18 -25.40
C LYS A 15 -8.99 40.96 -26.87
N VAL A 16 -7.79 41.36 -27.29
CA VAL A 16 -7.31 41.14 -28.67
C VAL A 16 -7.06 39.66 -28.93
N ALA A 17 -6.47 38.92 -27.99
CA ALA A 17 -6.33 37.48 -28.07
C ALA A 17 -7.69 36.78 -28.13
N ASP A 18 -8.68 37.23 -27.35
CA ASP A 18 -10.04 36.70 -27.37
C ASP A 18 -10.74 36.89 -28.72
N ILE A 19 -10.46 37.99 -29.42
CA ILE A 19 -11.00 38.27 -30.76
C ILE A 19 -10.28 37.41 -31.82
N LEU A 20 -8.97 37.17 -31.65
CA LEU A 20 -8.15 36.47 -32.64
C LEU A 20 -8.19 34.93 -32.53
N THR A 21 -8.64 34.38 -31.39
CA THR A 21 -8.88 32.93 -31.23
C THR A 21 -10.38 32.64 -31.15
N PRO A 22 -11.10 32.54 -32.29
CA PRO A 22 -12.56 32.44 -32.33
C PRO A 22 -13.14 31.10 -31.83
N TYR A 23 -12.30 30.15 -31.41
CA TYR A 23 -12.76 28.86 -30.90
C TYR A 23 -12.21 28.59 -29.50
N LYS A 24 -12.85 29.21 -28.50
CA LYS A 24 -12.75 28.70 -27.14
C LYS A 24 -13.81 27.61 -26.99
N PRO A 25 -13.44 26.34 -26.77
CA PRO A 25 -14.44 25.30 -26.55
C PRO A 25 -15.29 25.70 -25.35
N ALA A 26 -16.62 25.72 -25.50
CA ALA A 26 -17.53 25.99 -24.38
C ALA A 26 -17.64 24.78 -23.44
N TYR A 27 -17.23 23.59 -23.92
CA TYR A 27 -17.36 22.31 -23.23
C TYR A 27 -16.02 21.57 -23.17
N SER A 28 -15.81 20.79 -22.11
CA SER A 28 -14.67 19.89 -21.94
C SER A 28 -14.74 18.70 -22.91
N VAL A 29 -13.67 17.90 -22.96
CA VAL A 29 -13.63 16.63 -23.71
C VAL A 29 -14.76 15.67 -23.27
N PHE A 30 -15.25 15.82 -22.04
CA PHE A 30 -16.36 15.03 -21.48
C PHE A 30 -17.73 15.70 -21.63
N GLY A 31 -17.83 16.83 -22.34
CA GLY A 31 -19.08 17.54 -22.59
C GLY A 31 -19.58 18.39 -21.42
N LEU A 32 -18.73 18.69 -20.42
CA LEU A 32 -19.07 19.55 -19.28
C LEU A 32 -18.81 21.02 -19.63
N GLU A 33 -19.71 21.93 -19.25
CA GLU A 33 -19.51 23.37 -19.46
C GLU A 33 -18.25 23.83 -18.72
N LEU A 34 -17.37 24.55 -19.43
CA LEU A 34 -16.12 25.02 -18.85
C LEU A 34 -16.35 26.21 -17.90
N LEU A 35 -15.86 26.07 -16.68
CA LEU A 35 -15.76 27.14 -15.70
C LEU A 35 -14.82 28.24 -16.22
N LYS A 36 -15.22 29.50 -16.08
CA LYS A 36 -14.41 30.66 -16.51
C LYS A 36 -13.09 30.79 -15.76
N SER A 37 -13.06 30.33 -14.52
CA SER A 37 -11.90 30.36 -13.63
C SER A 37 -11.89 29.14 -12.74
N ASP A 38 -10.71 28.85 -12.18
CA ASP A 38 -10.51 27.78 -11.23
C ASP A 38 -10.98 28.23 -9.83
N PRO A 39 -12.05 27.65 -9.26
CA PRO A 39 -12.62 28.11 -8.00
C PRO A 39 -11.67 27.95 -6.81
N ILE A 40 -10.74 26.98 -6.87
CA ILE A 40 -9.76 26.75 -5.80
C ILE A 40 -8.71 27.86 -5.82
N ILE A 41 -8.23 28.22 -7.02
CA ILE A 41 -7.28 29.33 -7.18
C ILE A 41 -7.92 30.66 -6.78
N ASP A 42 -9.16 30.91 -7.21
CA ASP A 42 -9.88 32.13 -6.85
C ASP A 42 -10.09 32.25 -5.35
N PHE A 43 -10.45 31.13 -4.70
CA PHE A 43 -10.56 31.06 -3.24
C PHE A 43 -9.21 31.36 -2.57
N ALA A 44 -8.13 30.72 -3.00
CA ALA A 44 -6.81 30.91 -2.42
C ALA A 44 -6.32 32.36 -2.54
N LYS A 45 -6.50 32.99 -3.72
CA LYS A 45 -6.18 34.41 -3.94
C LYS A 45 -7.00 35.32 -3.03
N ARG A 46 -8.31 35.07 -2.87
CA ARG A 46 -9.18 35.85 -1.97
C ARG A 46 -8.76 35.76 -0.50
N TRP A 47 -8.18 34.64 -0.09
CA TRP A 47 -7.66 34.42 1.27
C TRP A 47 -6.20 34.88 1.44
N GLY A 48 -5.60 35.53 0.44
CA GLY A 48 -4.26 36.11 0.52
C GLY A 48 -3.12 35.12 0.34
N PHE A 49 -3.39 33.88 -0.11
CA PHE A 49 -2.33 32.95 -0.46
C PHE A 49 -1.61 33.43 -1.72
N LYS A 50 -0.28 33.30 -1.73
CA LYS A 50 0.51 33.49 -2.95
C LYS A 50 0.22 32.31 -3.88
N VAL A 51 -0.33 32.62 -5.06
CA VAL A 51 -0.61 31.62 -6.09
C VAL A 51 0.24 31.93 -7.31
N VAL A 52 0.91 30.91 -7.82
CA VAL A 52 1.66 30.98 -9.07
C VAL A 52 1.01 30.06 -10.08
N THR A 53 0.84 30.55 -11.29
CA THR A 53 0.32 29.80 -12.42
C THR A 53 1.41 29.74 -13.48
N TYR A 54 1.50 28.61 -14.15
CA TYR A 54 2.54 28.33 -15.13
C TYR A 54 1.95 27.52 -16.28
N ASP A 55 2.59 27.60 -17.45
CA ASP A 55 2.14 26.87 -18.61
C ASP A 55 2.65 25.43 -18.55
N LEU A 56 1.78 24.48 -18.88
CA LEU A 56 2.11 23.06 -18.90
C LEU A 56 1.66 22.45 -20.21
N ASP A 57 2.52 21.57 -20.73
CA ASP A 57 2.16 20.77 -21.89
C ASP A 57 0.92 19.92 -21.58
N PRO A 58 0.05 19.71 -22.59
CA PRO A 58 -1.08 18.81 -22.46
C PRO A 58 -0.68 17.41 -21.98
N TYR A 59 -1.52 16.81 -21.13
CA TYR A 59 -1.30 15.43 -20.77
C TYR A 59 -1.45 14.54 -22.02
N PRO A 60 -0.50 13.64 -22.32
CA PRO A 60 -0.49 12.88 -23.57
C PRO A 60 -1.52 11.72 -23.54
N LEU A 61 -2.83 12.05 -23.49
CA LEU A 61 -3.95 11.11 -23.34
C LEU A 61 -3.97 10.00 -24.40
N HIS A 62 -3.68 10.33 -25.65
CA HIS A 62 -3.63 9.34 -26.74
C HIS A 62 -2.53 8.29 -26.51
N MET A 63 -1.33 8.73 -26.12
CA MET A 63 -0.25 7.82 -25.77
C MET A 63 -0.59 7.01 -24.52
N ALA A 64 -1.20 7.65 -23.52
CA ALA A 64 -1.65 6.96 -22.32
C ALA A 64 -2.63 5.82 -22.64
N ALA A 65 -3.60 6.05 -23.55
CA ALA A 65 -4.53 5.01 -23.99
C ALA A 65 -3.82 3.85 -24.71
N ILE A 66 -2.89 4.15 -25.63
CA ILE A 66 -2.10 3.11 -26.33
C ILE A 66 -1.32 2.26 -25.33
N ILE A 67 -0.63 2.89 -24.39
CA ILE A 67 0.18 2.18 -23.38
C ILE A 67 -0.71 1.36 -22.46
N ALA A 68 -1.86 1.89 -22.03
CA ALA A 68 -2.83 1.14 -21.22
C ALA A 68 -3.32 -0.14 -21.94
N VAL A 69 -3.64 -0.05 -23.24
CA VAL A 69 -4.04 -1.22 -24.04
C VAL A 69 -2.88 -2.23 -24.13
N ARG A 70 -1.65 -1.77 -24.40
CA ARG A 70 -0.46 -2.65 -24.45
C ARG A 70 -0.22 -3.34 -23.11
N MET A 71 -0.37 -2.63 -21.99
CA MET A 71 -0.26 -3.20 -20.66
C MET A 71 -1.33 -4.25 -20.40
N LEU A 72 -2.58 -4.00 -20.78
CA LEU A 72 -3.67 -4.96 -20.63
C LEU A 72 -3.42 -6.24 -21.45
N ILE A 73 -2.96 -6.11 -22.69
CA ILE A 73 -2.60 -7.26 -23.53
C ILE A 73 -1.49 -8.07 -22.86
N PHE A 74 -0.43 -7.41 -22.37
CA PHE A 74 0.67 -8.09 -21.67
C PHE A 74 0.16 -8.86 -20.45
N ILE A 75 -0.66 -8.23 -19.61
CA ILE A 75 -1.27 -8.83 -18.42
C ILE A 75 -2.07 -10.09 -18.79
N ILE A 76 -2.94 -10.01 -19.80
CA ILE A 76 -3.78 -11.15 -20.20
C ILE A 76 -2.92 -12.29 -20.76
N VAL A 77 -2.05 -12.00 -21.73
CA VAL A 77 -1.20 -13.01 -22.40
C VAL A 77 -0.30 -13.71 -21.39
N THR A 78 0.40 -12.96 -20.54
CA THR A 78 1.30 -13.55 -19.55
C THR A 78 0.55 -14.29 -18.45
N THR A 79 -0.66 -13.88 -18.08
CA THR A 79 -1.52 -14.67 -17.18
C THR A 79 -1.88 -16.01 -17.80
N THR A 80 -2.31 -16.02 -19.07
CA THR A 80 -2.64 -17.24 -19.79
C THR A 80 -1.44 -18.18 -19.85
N ILE A 81 -0.26 -17.67 -20.23
CA ILE A 81 0.98 -18.46 -20.24
C ILE A 81 1.30 -19.00 -18.84
N THR A 82 1.26 -18.15 -17.82
CA THR A 82 1.58 -18.54 -16.43
C THR A 82 0.63 -19.60 -15.90
N TYR A 83 -0.67 -19.47 -16.20
CA TYR A 83 -1.70 -20.43 -15.84
C TYR A 83 -1.44 -21.80 -16.49
N PHE A 84 -1.17 -21.84 -17.80
CA PHE A 84 -0.83 -23.08 -18.49
C PHE A 84 0.48 -23.69 -17.99
N MET A 85 1.52 -22.88 -17.80
CA MET A 85 2.80 -23.34 -17.27
C MET A 85 2.65 -23.91 -15.85
N TYR A 86 1.77 -23.34 -15.02
CA TYR A 86 1.45 -23.91 -13.72
C TYR A 86 0.85 -25.32 -13.89
N HIS A 87 -0.24 -25.45 -14.64
CA HIS A 87 -0.94 -26.74 -14.76
C HIS A 87 -0.13 -27.82 -15.50
N VAL A 88 0.77 -27.44 -16.42
CA VAL A 88 1.63 -28.40 -17.15
C VAL A 88 2.88 -28.77 -16.35
N ASN A 89 3.55 -27.79 -15.72
CA ASN A 89 4.88 -28.01 -15.13
C ASN A 89 4.88 -28.37 -13.65
N GLN A 90 3.76 -28.28 -12.93
CA GLN A 90 3.73 -28.61 -11.50
C GLN A 90 3.99 -30.10 -11.19
N HIS A 91 3.83 -30.97 -12.20
CA HIS A 91 4.13 -32.41 -12.11
C HIS A 91 5.57 -32.76 -12.48
N ASN A 92 6.31 -31.82 -13.05
CA ASN A 92 7.63 -32.05 -13.59
C ASN A 92 8.70 -31.96 -12.49
N SER A 93 9.94 -32.30 -12.86
CA SER A 93 11.08 -32.24 -11.94
C SER A 93 11.23 -30.85 -11.30
N PRO A 94 11.76 -30.75 -10.05
CA PRO A 94 12.00 -29.48 -9.39
C PRO A 94 12.80 -28.49 -10.26
N LEU A 95 13.72 -28.99 -11.07
CA LEU A 95 14.51 -28.18 -12.00
C LEU A 95 13.64 -27.44 -13.02
N ILE A 96 12.67 -28.13 -13.64
CA ILE A 96 11.74 -27.52 -14.61
C ILE A 96 10.85 -26.49 -13.93
N LYS A 97 10.42 -26.78 -12.68
CA LYS A 97 9.61 -25.85 -11.88
C LYS A 97 10.38 -24.56 -11.56
N TYR A 98 11.61 -24.66 -11.03
CA TYR A 98 12.43 -23.49 -10.75
C TYR A 98 12.85 -22.75 -12.01
N GLY A 99 13.15 -23.46 -13.10
CA GLY A 99 13.43 -22.84 -14.41
C GLY A 99 12.24 -22.05 -14.95
N THR A 100 11.02 -22.60 -14.82
CA THR A 100 9.76 -21.92 -15.18
C THR A 100 9.56 -20.65 -14.36
N VAL A 101 9.65 -20.76 -13.03
CA VAL A 101 9.47 -19.62 -12.12
C VAL A 101 10.53 -18.54 -12.39
N GLY A 102 11.79 -18.94 -12.56
CA GLY A 102 12.88 -18.03 -12.92
C GLY A 102 12.61 -17.31 -14.23
N GLY A 103 12.23 -18.05 -15.29
CA GLY A 103 11.92 -17.47 -16.60
C GLY A 103 10.74 -16.48 -16.56
N LEU A 104 9.68 -16.78 -15.81
CA LEU A 104 8.55 -15.87 -15.62
C LEU A 104 8.96 -14.61 -14.85
N ILE A 105 9.69 -14.76 -13.74
CA ILE A 105 10.21 -13.62 -12.96
C ILE A 105 11.12 -12.74 -13.82
N THR A 106 12.05 -13.33 -14.58
CA THR A 106 12.90 -12.56 -15.51
C THR A 106 12.05 -11.83 -16.54
N THR A 107 11.02 -12.46 -17.09
CA THR A 107 10.11 -11.82 -18.06
C THR A 107 9.39 -10.62 -17.46
N PHE A 108 8.85 -10.75 -16.24
CA PHE A 108 8.14 -9.65 -15.57
C PHE A 108 9.07 -8.50 -15.16
N MET A 109 10.27 -8.81 -14.67
CA MET A 109 11.28 -7.79 -14.31
C MET A 109 11.89 -7.09 -15.54
N ALA A 110 12.00 -7.79 -16.67
CA ALA A 110 12.52 -7.24 -17.93
C ALA A 110 11.47 -6.48 -18.75
N TRP A 111 10.18 -6.58 -18.41
CA TRP A 111 9.09 -5.90 -19.11
C TRP A 111 9.32 -4.40 -19.34
N PRO A 112 9.67 -3.58 -18.33
CA PRO A 112 9.94 -2.16 -18.55
C PRO A 112 11.16 -1.91 -19.44
N LEU A 113 12.17 -2.79 -19.41
CA LEU A 113 13.36 -2.70 -20.27
C LEU A 113 13.02 -2.90 -21.75
N VAL A 114 12.19 -3.88 -22.05
CA VAL A 114 11.80 -4.19 -23.44
C VAL A 114 10.88 -3.12 -24.02
N THR A 115 10.06 -2.51 -23.18
CA THR A 115 9.04 -1.54 -23.63
C THR A 115 9.50 -0.09 -23.61
N GLY A 116 10.58 0.24 -22.87
CA GLY A 116 11.16 1.59 -22.79
C GLY A 116 10.24 2.63 -22.13
N MET A 117 10.70 3.87 -21.96
CA MET A 117 9.88 4.97 -21.45
C MET A 117 8.91 5.45 -22.53
N SER A 118 7.65 5.69 -22.17
CA SER A 118 6.61 6.13 -23.11
C SER A 118 6.41 7.65 -23.10
N GLY A 119 6.94 8.33 -22.08
CA GLY A 119 6.66 9.74 -21.81
C GLY A 119 5.39 9.94 -20.99
N VAL A 120 4.62 8.88 -20.72
CA VAL A 120 3.48 8.88 -19.80
C VAL A 120 3.97 8.37 -18.45
N MET A 121 4.53 9.26 -17.64
CA MET A 121 5.26 8.91 -16.43
C MET A 121 4.43 8.05 -15.47
N LEU A 122 3.13 8.33 -15.32
CA LEU A 122 2.23 7.52 -14.49
C LEU A 122 2.21 6.04 -14.92
N LEU A 123 2.10 5.76 -16.22
CA LEU A 123 2.08 4.38 -16.74
C LEU A 123 3.48 3.77 -16.76
N ASP A 124 4.51 4.59 -16.98
CA ASP A 124 5.91 4.21 -16.88
C ASP A 124 6.28 3.78 -15.46
N PHE A 125 5.63 4.36 -14.44
CA PHE A 125 5.72 3.94 -13.04
C PHE A 125 5.02 2.61 -12.76
N TRP A 126 3.81 2.42 -13.29
CA TRP A 126 3.02 1.22 -13.03
C TRP A 126 3.65 -0.05 -13.61
N ARG A 127 4.30 0.00 -14.77
CA ARG A 127 4.93 -1.17 -15.41
C ARG A 127 5.97 -1.89 -14.53
N PRO A 128 7.07 -1.25 -14.07
CA PRO A 128 8.04 -1.87 -13.19
C PRO A 128 7.42 -2.26 -11.84
N ALA A 129 6.50 -1.46 -11.30
CA ALA A 129 5.82 -1.78 -10.04
C ALA A 129 4.98 -3.07 -10.13
N LEU A 130 4.19 -3.22 -11.20
CA LEU A 130 3.42 -4.43 -11.48
C LEU A 130 4.35 -5.62 -11.78
N GLY A 131 5.36 -5.44 -12.62
CA GLY A 131 6.33 -6.50 -12.94
C GLY A 131 7.03 -7.05 -11.69
N PHE A 132 7.47 -6.18 -10.79
CA PHE A 132 8.05 -6.58 -9.52
C PHE A 132 7.05 -7.33 -8.64
N ARG A 133 5.86 -6.78 -8.43
CA ARG A 133 4.83 -7.41 -7.61
C ARG A 133 4.44 -8.79 -8.14
N THR A 134 4.22 -8.90 -9.44
CA THR A 134 3.85 -10.15 -10.11
C THR A 134 4.97 -11.18 -10.06
N SER A 135 6.24 -10.75 -10.03
CA SER A 135 7.37 -11.64 -9.79
C SER A 135 7.30 -12.30 -8.40
N LEU A 136 7.00 -11.52 -7.36
CA LEU A 136 6.80 -12.06 -6.01
C LEU A 136 5.59 -13.00 -5.92
N LEU A 137 4.50 -12.66 -6.61
CA LEU A 137 3.29 -13.48 -6.64
C LEU A 137 3.50 -14.77 -7.44
N THR A 138 4.33 -14.75 -8.48
CA THR A 138 4.72 -15.96 -9.21
C THR A 138 5.45 -16.92 -8.28
N TRP A 139 6.37 -16.42 -7.46
CA TRP A 139 7.01 -17.23 -6.43
C TRP A 139 6.00 -17.74 -5.38
N ASP A 140 5.11 -16.88 -4.88
CA ASP A 140 4.05 -17.29 -3.94
C ASP A 140 3.20 -18.43 -4.49
N ILE A 141 2.67 -18.27 -5.70
CA ILE A 141 1.78 -19.23 -6.35
C ILE A 141 2.48 -20.57 -6.62
N PHE A 142 3.71 -20.54 -7.14
CA PHE A 142 4.40 -21.77 -7.54
C PHE A 142 5.08 -22.48 -6.38
N ILE A 143 5.62 -21.75 -5.40
CA ILE A 143 6.52 -22.31 -4.38
C ILE A 143 5.85 -22.38 -3.00
N ILE A 144 5.06 -21.37 -2.62
CA ILE A 144 4.56 -21.23 -1.24
C ILE A 144 3.16 -21.83 -1.09
N ARG A 145 2.23 -21.51 -2.00
CA ARG A 145 0.86 -22.00 -1.93
C ARG A 145 0.77 -23.48 -2.21
N THR A 146 -0.21 -24.14 -1.60
CA THR A 146 -0.41 -25.57 -1.83
C THR A 146 -1.02 -25.79 -3.20
N ARG A 147 -0.82 -26.99 -3.73
CA ARG A 147 -1.33 -27.35 -5.05
C ARG A 147 -2.85 -27.37 -5.07
N GLU A 148 -3.46 -27.95 -4.03
CA GLU A 148 -4.91 -28.06 -3.92
C GLU A 148 -5.57 -26.68 -3.87
N GLU A 149 -4.88 -25.70 -3.27
CA GLU A 149 -5.34 -24.33 -3.20
C GLU A 149 -5.31 -23.66 -4.57
N VAL A 150 -4.21 -23.76 -5.33
CA VAL A 150 -4.13 -23.09 -6.64
C VAL A 150 -4.99 -23.81 -7.69
N GLU A 151 -5.11 -25.14 -7.63
CA GLU A 151 -5.96 -25.92 -8.54
C GLU A 151 -7.46 -25.66 -8.32
N SER A 152 -7.87 -25.19 -7.13
CA SER A 152 -9.25 -24.79 -6.89
C SER A 152 -9.62 -23.45 -7.54
N TRP A 153 -8.62 -22.66 -7.95
CA TRP A 153 -8.85 -21.34 -8.51
C TRP A 153 -9.36 -21.39 -9.95
N SER A 154 -10.44 -20.67 -10.20
CA SER A 154 -10.86 -20.34 -11.57
C SER A 154 -9.83 -19.42 -12.25
N PHE A 155 -9.80 -19.39 -13.59
CA PHE A 155 -8.91 -18.50 -14.33
C PHE A 155 -9.02 -17.01 -13.93
N PRO A 156 -10.22 -16.41 -13.75
CA PRO A 156 -10.35 -15.04 -13.24
C PRO A 156 -9.72 -14.84 -11.86
N ARG A 157 -9.84 -15.84 -10.98
CA ARG A 157 -9.26 -15.82 -9.64
C ARG A 157 -7.73 -15.93 -9.69
N PHE A 158 -7.19 -16.78 -10.57
CA PHE A 158 -5.76 -16.89 -10.82
C PHE A 158 -5.20 -15.56 -11.37
N LEU A 159 -5.88 -14.94 -12.35
CA LEU A 159 -5.52 -13.62 -12.87
C LEU A 159 -5.48 -12.57 -11.76
N ALA A 160 -6.51 -12.55 -10.91
CA ALA A 160 -6.56 -11.67 -9.76
C ALA A 160 -5.40 -11.92 -8.80
N HIS A 161 -5.06 -13.18 -8.48
CA HIS A 161 -3.91 -13.49 -7.63
C HIS A 161 -2.57 -13.08 -8.23
N LEU A 162 -2.43 -13.07 -9.56
CA LEU A 162 -1.19 -12.73 -10.24
C LEU A 162 -0.97 -11.22 -10.41
N TRP A 163 -2.04 -10.44 -10.63
CA TRP A 163 -1.96 -9.01 -10.98
C TRP A 163 -2.68 -8.07 -10.02
N ALA A 164 -3.65 -8.57 -9.26
CA ALA A 164 -4.50 -7.80 -8.36
C ALA A 164 -4.28 -8.20 -6.90
N PHE A 165 -5.14 -7.73 -5.99
CA PHE A 165 -5.05 -8.05 -4.57
C PHE A 165 -6.34 -8.71 -4.08
N PRO A 166 -6.64 -9.95 -4.51
CA PRO A 166 -7.86 -10.64 -4.13
C PRO A 166 -7.84 -10.95 -2.64
N LYS A 167 -9.01 -10.85 -2.02
CA LYS A 167 -9.21 -11.24 -0.62
C LYS A 167 -9.18 -12.77 -0.51
N GLU A 168 -8.42 -13.30 0.46
CA GLU A 168 -8.28 -14.76 0.66
C GLU A 168 -9.64 -15.45 0.90
N GLU A 169 -9.82 -16.64 0.34
CA GLU A 169 -11.10 -17.37 0.39
C GLU A 169 -11.51 -17.73 1.82
N GLU A 170 -10.53 -18.08 2.67
CA GLU A 170 -10.77 -18.37 4.09
C GLU A 170 -11.38 -17.17 4.82
N VAL A 171 -10.94 -15.94 4.49
CA VAL A 171 -11.45 -14.71 5.10
C VAL A 171 -12.88 -14.44 4.63
N ILE A 172 -13.20 -14.75 3.36
CA ILE A 172 -14.55 -14.64 2.82
C ILE A 172 -15.46 -15.67 3.50
N ALA A 173 -15.05 -16.94 3.54
CA ALA A 173 -15.82 -18.04 4.13
C ALA A 173 -16.08 -17.82 5.63
N GLU A 174 -15.09 -17.34 6.37
CA GLU A 174 -15.25 -17.02 7.80
C GLU A 174 -16.25 -15.89 8.02
N ARG A 175 -16.20 -14.83 7.19
CA ARG A 175 -17.19 -13.75 7.23
C ARG A 175 -18.59 -14.26 6.88
N GLU A 176 -18.72 -15.12 5.87
CA GLU A 176 -20.01 -15.72 5.48
C GLU A 176 -20.58 -16.60 6.59
N ARG A 177 -19.74 -17.38 7.27
CA ARG A 177 -20.12 -18.19 8.44
C ARG A 177 -20.69 -17.33 9.56
N ILE A 178 -20.05 -16.19 9.84
CA ILE A 178 -20.45 -15.28 10.92
C ILE A 178 -21.71 -14.49 10.57
N GLU A 179 -21.81 -14.00 9.34
CA GLU A 179 -22.96 -13.19 8.89
C GLU A 179 -24.18 -14.03 8.48
N GLY A 180 -24.00 -15.34 8.28
CA GLY A 180 -25.06 -16.25 7.81
C GLY A 180 -25.53 -15.95 6.39
N ARG A 181 -24.79 -15.16 5.60
CA ARG A 181 -25.15 -14.81 4.22
C ARG A 181 -23.92 -14.63 3.33
N LYS A 182 -24.07 -15.02 2.06
CA LYS A 182 -23.09 -14.78 1.00
C LYS A 182 -23.24 -13.36 0.45
N ARG A 183 -22.13 -12.61 0.38
CA ARG A 183 -22.11 -11.27 -0.22
C ARG A 183 -21.78 -11.35 -1.70
N ASN A 184 -22.31 -10.43 -2.49
CA ASN A 184 -21.93 -10.30 -3.91
C ASN A 184 -20.54 -9.62 -4.00
N PRO A 185 -19.52 -10.29 -4.55
CA PRO A 185 -18.17 -9.73 -4.67
C PRO A 185 -18.12 -8.38 -5.40
N ARG A 186 -18.95 -8.21 -6.43
CA ARG A 186 -19.01 -6.97 -7.22
C ARG A 186 -19.48 -5.78 -6.37
N LEU A 187 -20.49 -6.02 -5.52
CA LEU A 187 -21.02 -4.98 -4.65
C LEU A 187 -20.03 -4.62 -3.54
N GLU A 188 -19.29 -5.58 -3.01
CA GLU A 188 -18.26 -5.31 -2.00
C GLU A 188 -17.10 -4.50 -2.58
N ASN A 189 -16.67 -4.80 -3.81
CA ASN A 189 -15.68 -3.97 -4.52
C ASN A 189 -16.21 -2.55 -4.77
N LEU A 190 -17.47 -2.42 -5.20
CA LEU A 190 -18.10 -1.11 -5.42
C LEU A 190 -18.16 -0.27 -4.13
N LYS A 191 -18.52 -0.88 -2.99
CA LYS A 191 -18.51 -0.22 -1.68
C LYS A 191 -17.12 0.23 -1.25
N GLY A 192 -16.09 -0.52 -1.65
CA GLY A 192 -14.71 -0.20 -1.36
C GLY A 192 -14.11 0.86 -2.30
N MET A 193 -14.80 1.29 -3.35
CA MET A 193 -14.22 2.25 -4.30
C MET A 193 -13.81 3.53 -3.58
N PRO A 194 -12.59 4.02 -3.83
CA PRO A 194 -12.05 5.15 -3.09
C PRO A 194 -12.77 6.44 -3.52
N THR A 195 -13.22 7.25 -2.56
CA THR A 195 -13.85 8.55 -2.81
C THR A 195 -12.77 9.63 -2.83
N VAL A 196 -12.15 9.90 -3.98
CA VAL A 196 -10.91 10.71 -4.01
C VAL A 196 -11.03 11.98 -4.85
N ILE A 197 -11.91 12.89 -4.41
CA ILE A 197 -11.85 14.30 -4.84
C ILE A 197 -10.62 14.99 -4.21
N VAL A 198 -10.13 14.48 -3.08
CA VAL A 198 -9.06 15.10 -2.28
C VAL A 198 -7.69 15.10 -2.98
N MET A 199 -7.36 14.09 -3.80
CA MET A 199 -6.07 14.03 -4.51
C MET A 199 -5.89 15.24 -5.44
N PHE A 200 -6.90 15.53 -6.28
CA PHE A 200 -6.83 16.68 -7.19
C PHE A 200 -6.70 18.02 -6.45
N PHE A 201 -7.20 18.10 -5.22
CA PHE A 201 -7.00 19.25 -4.35
C PHE A 201 -5.55 19.35 -3.83
N LEU A 202 -4.92 18.24 -3.48
CA LEU A 202 -3.53 18.23 -3.01
C LEU A 202 -2.53 18.65 -4.08
N LEU A 203 -2.82 18.36 -5.36
CA LEU A 203 -1.98 18.78 -6.50
C LEU A 203 -1.72 20.30 -6.55
N TYR A 204 -2.64 21.14 -6.05
CA TYR A 204 -2.43 22.59 -5.99
C TYR A 204 -1.29 23.00 -5.04
N PHE A 205 -0.88 22.13 -4.13
CA PHE A 205 0.16 22.41 -3.13
C PHE A 205 1.46 21.69 -3.43
N ILE A 206 1.58 21.03 -4.58
CA ILE A 206 2.83 20.37 -4.97
C ILE A 206 3.69 21.36 -5.74
N PRO A 207 4.88 21.73 -5.23
CA PRO A 207 5.72 22.70 -5.91
C PRO A 207 6.36 22.06 -7.16
N PRO A 208 6.38 22.74 -8.31
CA PRO A 208 7.30 22.38 -9.37
C PRO A 208 8.74 22.67 -8.92
N TYR A 209 9.70 21.97 -9.52
CA TYR A 209 11.09 21.95 -9.06
C TYR A 209 11.70 23.35 -8.97
N GLU A 210 11.39 24.23 -9.92
CA GLU A 210 11.92 25.59 -10.02
C GLU A 210 11.62 26.41 -8.76
N TYR A 211 10.43 26.23 -8.18
CA TYR A 211 10.05 26.95 -6.95
C TYR A 211 10.59 26.31 -5.68
N THR A 212 11.18 25.11 -5.76
CA THR A 212 11.87 24.49 -4.61
C THR A 212 13.28 25.03 -4.40
N ILE A 213 13.87 25.65 -5.44
CA ILE A 213 15.21 26.24 -5.38
C ILE A 213 15.17 27.43 -4.41
N GLY A 214 16.00 27.37 -3.36
CA GLY A 214 16.07 28.42 -2.34
C GLY A 214 15.02 28.31 -1.23
N MET A 215 14.14 27.31 -1.23
CA MET A 215 13.28 27.04 -0.08
C MET A 215 14.12 26.65 1.14
N SER A 216 13.69 27.09 2.33
CA SER A 216 14.26 26.59 3.58
C SER A 216 14.03 25.07 3.69
N ARG A 217 14.92 24.37 4.39
CA ARG A 217 14.82 22.91 4.55
C ARG A 217 13.48 22.49 5.13
N LEU A 218 13.02 23.16 6.20
CA LEU A 218 11.75 22.82 6.82
C LEU A 218 10.57 22.99 5.85
N LYS A 219 10.55 24.09 5.06
CA LYS A 219 9.52 24.33 4.05
C LYS A 219 9.52 23.24 2.98
N TYR A 220 10.69 22.84 2.51
CA TYR A 220 10.82 21.75 1.54
C TYR A 220 10.32 20.41 2.09
N HIS A 221 10.65 20.08 3.35
CA HIS A 221 10.15 18.88 4.00
C HIS A 221 8.61 18.88 4.14
N ILE A 222 8.00 20.02 4.50
CA ILE A 222 6.53 20.14 4.56
C ILE A 222 5.90 19.86 3.20
N TYR A 223 6.43 20.42 2.11
CA TYR A 223 5.92 20.12 0.77
C TYR A 223 6.17 18.67 0.34
N CYS A 224 7.30 18.07 0.73
CA CYS A 224 7.54 16.64 0.51
C CYS A 224 6.53 15.77 1.29
N ASP A 225 6.11 16.19 2.48
CA ASP A 225 5.11 15.47 3.27
C ASP A 225 3.70 15.58 2.65
N ILE A 226 3.32 16.78 2.17
CA ILE A 226 2.10 16.98 1.39
C ILE A 226 2.12 16.11 0.13
N LEU A 227 3.27 16.03 -0.56
CA LEU A 227 3.45 15.13 -1.69
C LEU A 227 3.32 13.65 -1.29
N GLY A 228 3.81 13.27 -0.11
CA GLY A 228 3.61 11.92 0.43
C GLY A 228 2.13 11.59 0.64
N LEU A 229 1.33 12.56 1.12
CA LEU A 229 -0.12 12.43 1.23
C LEU A 229 -0.79 12.34 -0.15
N ASP A 230 -0.34 13.13 -1.12
CA ASP A 230 -0.86 13.05 -2.49
C ASP A 230 -0.55 11.69 -3.13
N ILE A 231 0.66 11.16 -2.95
CA ILE A 231 1.04 9.80 -3.37
C ILE A 231 0.13 8.75 -2.74
N LEU A 232 -0.15 8.85 -1.44
CA LEU A 232 -1.09 7.95 -0.76
C LEU A 232 -2.47 8.01 -1.41
N MET A 233 -2.99 9.21 -1.67
CA MET A 233 -4.30 9.41 -2.28
C MET A 233 -4.33 8.95 -3.75
N ALA A 234 -3.27 9.19 -4.52
CA ALA A 234 -3.13 8.76 -5.90
C ALA A 234 -3.05 7.22 -6.01
N LEU A 235 -2.26 6.56 -5.14
CA LEU A 235 -2.21 5.10 -5.09
C LEU A 235 -3.52 4.50 -4.59
N ALA A 236 -4.23 5.17 -3.68
CA ALA A 236 -5.58 4.75 -3.30
C ALA A 236 -6.54 4.88 -4.49
N LEU A 237 -6.59 6.03 -5.16
CA LEU A 237 -7.47 6.26 -6.30
C LEU A 237 -7.18 5.31 -7.47
N PHE A 238 -5.96 5.35 -7.99
CA PHE A 238 -5.57 4.58 -9.16
C PHE A 238 -5.32 3.12 -8.80
N GLY A 239 -4.53 2.82 -7.77
CA GLY A 239 -4.25 1.45 -7.39
C GLY A 239 -5.50 0.72 -6.90
N ASP A 240 -6.04 1.15 -5.76
CA ASP A 240 -7.18 0.46 -5.14
C ASP A 240 -8.44 0.53 -6.02
N GLY A 241 -8.67 1.66 -6.69
CA GLY A 241 -9.76 1.83 -7.65
C GLY A 241 -9.64 0.93 -8.88
N LEU A 242 -8.47 0.82 -9.51
CA LEU A 242 -8.26 -0.10 -10.64
C LEU A 242 -8.39 -1.56 -10.21
N LEU A 243 -7.82 -1.93 -9.05
CA LEU A 243 -7.92 -3.29 -8.54
C LEU A 243 -9.38 -3.68 -8.25
N LYS A 244 -10.16 -2.79 -7.62
CA LYS A 244 -11.59 -3.02 -7.36
C LYS A 244 -12.42 -3.02 -8.63
N GLY A 245 -12.11 -2.15 -9.60
CA GLY A 245 -12.71 -2.18 -10.93
C GLY A 245 -12.49 -3.54 -11.62
N LEU A 246 -11.26 -4.06 -11.58
CA LEU A 246 -10.95 -5.39 -12.06
C LEU A 246 -11.72 -6.47 -11.29
N GLY A 247 -11.85 -6.34 -9.96
CA GLY A 247 -12.64 -7.25 -9.14
C GLY A 247 -14.13 -7.26 -9.49
N ILE A 248 -14.71 -6.12 -9.89
CA ILE A 248 -16.09 -6.05 -10.39
C ILE A 248 -16.21 -6.83 -11.70
N ILE A 249 -15.29 -6.62 -12.64
CA ILE A 249 -15.27 -7.31 -13.94
C ILE A 249 -15.15 -8.82 -13.75
N LEU A 250 -14.15 -9.26 -12.98
CA LEU A 250 -13.83 -10.67 -12.76
C LEU A 250 -14.81 -11.37 -11.79
N GLY A 251 -15.60 -10.63 -11.02
CA GLY A 251 -16.46 -11.20 -9.97
C GLY A 251 -15.68 -11.71 -8.76
N VAL A 252 -14.51 -11.13 -8.48
CA VAL A 252 -13.61 -11.52 -7.39
C VAL A 252 -13.50 -10.37 -6.38
N GLU A 253 -13.74 -10.64 -5.09
CA GLU A 253 -13.63 -9.62 -4.04
C GLU A 253 -12.15 -9.27 -3.79
N MET A 254 -11.84 -7.98 -3.83
CA MET A 254 -10.49 -7.45 -3.60
C MET A 254 -10.34 -6.98 -2.15
N ALA A 255 -9.12 -7.14 -1.62
CA ALA A 255 -8.73 -6.56 -0.35
C ALA A 255 -8.32 -5.09 -0.53
N ASN A 256 -8.47 -4.30 0.53
CA ASN A 256 -8.05 -2.90 0.53
C ASN A 256 -6.52 -2.79 0.54
N MET A 257 -5.96 -1.96 -0.34
CA MET A 257 -4.53 -1.69 -0.35
C MET A 257 -4.05 -0.89 0.88
N PHE A 258 -4.90 -0.06 1.47
CA PHE A 258 -4.54 0.83 2.58
C PHE A 258 -5.50 0.65 3.76
N GLU A 259 -4.98 0.82 4.98
CA GLU A 259 -5.78 0.73 6.21
C GLU A 259 -5.39 1.85 7.19
N ASN A 260 -5.82 3.08 6.95
CA ASN A 260 -5.49 4.25 7.80
C ASN A 260 -4.01 4.30 8.28
N PRO A 261 -3.02 4.34 7.36
CA PRO A 261 -1.61 4.38 7.73
C PRO A 261 -1.26 5.62 8.58
N LEU A 262 -1.95 6.75 8.37
CA LEU A 262 -1.68 8.02 9.06
C LEU A 262 -2.05 7.99 10.56
N GLY A 263 -2.96 7.10 10.97
CA GLY A 263 -3.39 6.95 12.36
C GLY A 263 -2.56 5.94 13.17
N THR A 264 -1.47 5.42 12.62
CA THR A 264 -0.64 4.41 13.28
C THR A 264 0.29 5.04 14.33
N THR A 265 0.66 4.27 15.34
CA THR A 265 1.46 4.77 16.48
C THR A 265 2.94 4.43 16.40
N ASN A 266 3.34 3.63 15.42
CA ASN A 266 4.72 3.22 15.24
C ASN A 266 4.98 2.88 13.77
N ILE A 267 6.25 2.99 13.38
CA ILE A 267 6.65 2.85 11.97
C ILE A 267 6.39 1.45 11.40
N ARG A 268 6.47 0.42 12.23
CA ARG A 268 6.20 -0.95 11.82
C ARG A 268 4.72 -1.14 11.43
N LEU A 269 3.81 -0.62 12.24
CA LEU A 269 2.38 -0.63 11.98
C LEU A 269 2.03 0.23 10.75
N TRP A 270 2.73 1.35 10.57
CA TRP A 270 2.60 2.17 9.36
C TRP A 270 2.86 1.34 8.10
N TRP A 271 3.97 0.59 8.05
CA TRP A 271 4.33 -0.24 6.89
C TRP A 271 3.39 -1.45 6.65
N SER A 272 2.73 -1.97 7.69
CA SER A 272 1.70 -3.02 7.49
C SER A 272 0.35 -2.46 7.05
N HIS A 273 0.10 -1.17 7.29
CA HIS A 273 -1.11 -0.45 6.89
C HIS A 273 -0.96 0.29 5.55
N TRP A 274 0.29 0.50 5.13
CA TRP A 274 0.67 1.09 3.84
C TRP A 274 0.86 0.01 2.78
N ASN A 275 0.19 0.15 1.62
CA ASN A 275 0.35 -0.73 0.46
C ASN A 275 0.40 -2.23 0.83
N ARG A 276 -0.68 -2.70 1.47
CA ARG A 276 -0.87 -4.08 1.93
C ARG A 276 -0.69 -5.12 0.84
N ALA A 277 -0.96 -4.75 -0.41
CA ALA A 277 -0.77 -5.60 -1.57
C ALA A 277 0.69 -6.02 -1.80
N ILE A 278 1.65 -5.19 -1.37
CA ILE A 278 3.09 -5.48 -1.37
C ILE A 278 3.53 -6.05 -0.03
N ALA A 279 3.12 -5.43 1.09
CA ALA A 279 3.53 -5.86 2.42
C ALA A 279 3.18 -7.34 2.71
N THR A 280 1.98 -7.78 2.32
CA THR A 280 1.52 -9.16 2.54
C THR A 280 2.35 -10.18 1.75
N VAL A 281 2.67 -9.89 0.48
CA VAL A 281 3.43 -10.82 -0.36
C VAL A 281 4.90 -10.84 0.04
N LEU A 282 5.52 -9.69 0.32
CA LEU A 282 6.89 -9.64 0.82
C LEU A 282 7.03 -10.40 2.14
N HIS A 283 6.10 -10.19 3.07
CA HIS A 283 6.14 -10.90 4.33
C HIS A 283 6.08 -12.42 4.12
N ARG A 284 5.22 -12.88 3.22
CA ARG A 284 5.06 -14.31 2.95
C ARG A 284 6.30 -14.90 2.27
N VAL A 285 6.85 -14.21 1.26
CA VAL A 285 8.05 -14.65 0.53
C VAL A 285 9.28 -14.69 1.44
N VAL A 286 9.48 -13.66 2.27
CA VAL A 286 10.67 -13.55 3.14
C VAL A 286 10.56 -14.41 4.39
N PHE A 287 9.40 -14.40 5.07
CA PHE A 287 9.27 -15.02 6.40
C PHE A 287 8.53 -16.36 6.39
N LYS A 288 7.61 -16.60 5.45
CA LYS A 288 6.80 -17.83 5.42
C LYS A 288 7.27 -18.90 4.43
N GLY A 289 8.29 -18.63 3.61
CA GLY A 289 8.86 -19.56 2.62
C GLY A 289 9.41 -20.91 3.14
N GLY A 290 9.17 -21.26 4.41
CA GLY A 290 9.57 -22.55 5.00
C GLY A 290 8.63 -23.11 6.08
N GLN A 291 7.44 -22.53 6.33
CA GLN A 291 6.51 -23.05 7.33
C GLN A 291 5.14 -23.37 6.75
N ASN A 292 4.97 -24.61 6.26
CA ASN A 292 3.66 -25.21 5.95
C ASN A 292 2.90 -25.53 7.25
N LYS A 293 2.39 -24.50 7.95
CA LYS A 293 1.41 -24.73 9.01
C LYS A 293 0.02 -24.78 8.40
N ARG A 294 -0.54 -26.00 8.34
CA ARG A 294 -1.98 -26.24 8.19
C ARG A 294 -2.72 -25.48 9.29
N TRP A 295 -3.46 -24.43 8.93
CA TRP A 295 -4.37 -23.75 9.83
C TRP A 295 -5.50 -24.72 10.21
N LYS A 296 -5.54 -25.15 11.48
CA LYS A 296 -6.70 -25.85 12.04
C LYS A 296 -7.67 -24.81 12.55
N GLY A 297 -8.75 -24.56 11.82
CA GLY A 297 -9.78 -23.62 12.21
C GLY A 297 -10.42 -24.04 13.54
N SER A 298 -10.23 -23.24 14.60
CA SER A 298 -11.04 -23.34 15.80
C SER A 298 -12.37 -22.61 15.60
N ALA A 299 -13.46 -23.25 16.00
CA ALA A 299 -14.80 -22.69 15.98
C ALA A 299 -14.89 -21.56 17.02
N LEU A 300 -15.36 -20.37 16.61
CA LEU A 300 -15.60 -19.24 17.52
C LEU A 300 -17.02 -18.73 17.33
N THR A 301 -17.67 -18.51 18.47
CA THR A 301 -19.06 -18.13 18.68
C THR A 301 -19.32 -16.62 18.53
N GLN A 302 -20.61 -16.26 18.64
CA GLN A 302 -21.35 -15.05 18.23
C GLN A 302 -20.82 -13.63 18.53
N ASP A 303 -19.68 -13.41 19.21
CA ASP A 303 -19.09 -12.07 19.41
C ASP A 303 -18.29 -11.56 18.18
N GLY A 304 -18.61 -12.12 17.01
CA GLY A 304 -17.76 -12.17 15.82
C GLY A 304 -17.40 -10.82 15.21
N ALA A 305 -18.27 -9.80 15.19
CA ALA A 305 -17.94 -8.57 14.45
C ALA A 305 -16.80 -7.75 15.07
N ARG A 306 -16.77 -7.65 16.41
CA ARG A 306 -15.68 -6.97 17.14
C ARG A 306 -14.43 -7.86 17.20
N LEU A 307 -14.61 -9.17 17.33
CA LEU A 307 -13.54 -10.16 17.25
C LEU A 307 -12.95 -10.30 15.84
N ILE A 308 -13.70 -10.04 14.76
CA ILE A 308 -13.19 -10.03 13.37
C ILE A 308 -12.33 -8.78 13.17
N ALA A 309 -12.80 -7.60 13.59
CA ALA A 309 -11.98 -6.39 13.51
C ALA A 309 -10.71 -6.51 14.37
N LEU A 310 -10.83 -7.11 15.56
CA LEU A 310 -9.70 -7.38 16.44
C LEU A 310 -8.80 -8.49 15.90
N LYS A 311 -9.31 -9.62 15.38
CA LYS A 311 -8.52 -10.71 14.79
C LYS A 311 -7.94 -10.38 13.42
N THR A 312 -8.58 -9.52 12.64
CA THR A 312 -8.02 -9.04 11.37
C THR A 312 -6.91 -8.04 11.65
N ARG A 313 -7.08 -7.14 12.64
CA ARG A 313 -5.97 -6.34 13.19
C ARG A 313 -4.88 -7.22 13.78
N ASP A 314 -5.23 -8.24 14.55
CA ASP A 314 -4.29 -9.17 15.18
C ASP A 314 -3.54 -9.97 14.12
N HIS A 315 -4.20 -10.51 13.10
CA HIS A 315 -3.58 -11.23 11.99
C HIS A 315 -2.63 -10.34 11.15
N LEU A 316 -2.91 -9.03 11.04
CA LEU A 316 -2.01 -8.07 10.38
C LEU A 316 -0.87 -7.61 11.32
N ASP A 317 -1.10 -7.54 12.62
CA ASP A 317 -0.06 -7.40 13.64
C ASP A 317 0.84 -8.67 13.69
N HIS A 318 0.29 -9.85 13.35
CA HIS A 318 0.98 -11.14 13.18
C HIS A 318 1.64 -11.31 11.80
N LEU A 319 1.36 -10.46 10.79
CA LEU A 319 2.23 -10.31 9.60
C LEU A 319 3.58 -9.64 9.95
N SER A 320 3.93 -9.68 11.22
CA SER A 320 5.15 -9.17 11.76
C SER A 320 5.54 -10.06 12.93
N GLU A 321 5.98 -11.28 12.62
CA GLU A 321 6.27 -12.37 13.58
C GLU A 321 7.52 -12.10 14.47
N THR A 322 7.70 -10.87 14.95
CA THR A 322 8.58 -10.56 16.10
C THR A 322 7.81 -10.45 17.42
N ASP A 323 6.47 -10.39 17.40
CA ASP A 323 5.63 -10.18 18.61
C ASP A 323 4.92 -11.44 19.14
N GLY A 324 5.14 -12.60 18.50
CA GLY A 324 4.57 -13.90 18.91
C GLY A 324 5.11 -14.48 20.22
N GLU A 325 5.42 -13.67 21.23
CA GLU A 325 5.83 -14.10 22.58
C GLU A 325 5.03 -13.42 23.71
N GLY A 326 3.94 -12.70 23.40
CA GLY A 326 3.17 -11.96 24.40
C GLY A 326 1.81 -12.57 24.82
N LYS A 327 1.10 -13.27 23.93
CA LYS A 327 -0.21 -13.88 24.24
C LYS A 327 -0.39 -15.16 23.43
N THR A 328 -0.11 -16.28 24.06
CA THR A 328 -0.62 -17.58 23.60
C THR A 328 -2.12 -17.66 23.90
N ASP A 329 -2.88 -18.24 22.98
CA ASP A 329 -4.34 -18.47 23.04
C ASP A 329 -4.83 -19.17 24.33
N ASP A 330 -3.93 -19.70 25.17
CA ASP A 330 -4.24 -20.31 26.47
C ASP A 330 -4.75 -19.33 27.55
N GLU A 331 -4.58 -18.00 27.40
CA GLU A 331 -5.15 -17.05 28.38
C GLU A 331 -6.65 -16.78 28.17
N ASN A 332 -7.20 -17.07 26.98
CA ASN A 332 -8.63 -16.88 26.72
C ASN A 332 -9.49 -18.08 27.14
N GLU A 333 -8.91 -19.28 27.30
CA GLU A 333 -9.67 -20.44 27.80
C GLU A 333 -9.86 -20.43 29.33
N LYS A 334 -8.96 -19.79 30.10
CA LYS A 334 -9.03 -19.82 31.58
C LYS A 334 -9.92 -18.76 32.23
N ARG A 335 -10.54 -17.85 31.46
CA ARG A 335 -11.46 -16.83 32.00
C ARG A 335 -12.95 -17.08 31.72
N GLY A 336 -13.28 -18.21 31.08
CA GLY A 336 -14.64 -18.56 30.68
C GLY A 336 -15.29 -19.72 31.44
N SER A 337 -15.14 -19.82 32.76
CA SER A 337 -16.05 -20.66 33.57
C SER A 337 -16.04 -20.25 35.04
N ARG A 338 -16.81 -19.21 35.37
CA ARG A 338 -17.42 -19.09 36.70
C ARG A 338 -18.90 -19.38 36.55
N SER A 339 -19.21 -20.65 36.31
CA SER A 339 -20.57 -21.14 36.45
C SER A 339 -20.94 -21.18 37.93
N ARG A 340 -22.03 -20.50 38.23
CA ARG A 340 -22.75 -20.47 39.49
C ARG A 340 -23.52 -21.80 39.65
N SER A 341 -23.13 -22.64 40.59
CA SER A 341 -24.05 -23.55 41.30
C SER A 341 -23.35 -23.96 42.60
N GLY A 342 -23.90 -23.72 43.79
CA GLY A 342 -25.26 -24.06 44.17
C GLY A 342 -25.20 -25.36 44.98
N LEU A 343 -25.11 -25.21 46.30
CA LEU A 343 -25.54 -26.14 47.36
C LEU A 343 -24.97 -27.57 47.41
N LYS A 344 -24.26 -27.84 48.51
CA LYS A 344 -24.01 -29.17 49.07
C LYS A 344 -25.32 -29.86 49.48
N PRO A 345 -25.33 -31.20 49.50
CA PRO A 345 -25.67 -31.88 50.75
C PRO A 345 -24.61 -32.91 51.17
N MET A 346 -24.49 -33.04 52.49
CA MET A 346 -23.67 -34.01 53.21
C MET A 346 -24.37 -35.37 53.26
N THR A 347 -23.63 -36.48 53.15
CA THR A 347 -23.51 -37.52 54.20
C THR A 347 -22.43 -38.56 53.84
N PRO A 348 -21.88 -39.29 54.84
CA PRO A 348 -20.59 -39.97 54.77
C PRO A 348 -20.71 -41.49 54.60
N ALA A 349 -19.66 -42.15 54.11
CA ALA A 349 -19.42 -43.56 54.39
C ALA A 349 -17.92 -43.92 54.27
N ASN A 350 -17.39 -44.26 55.43
CA ASN A 350 -16.21 -45.08 55.75
C ASN A 350 -15.54 -45.87 54.61
N GLY A 351 -14.22 -45.82 54.62
CA GLY A 351 -13.34 -46.83 54.03
C GLY A 351 -11.90 -46.59 54.46
N ASN A 352 -11.50 -47.27 55.55
CA ASN A 352 -10.12 -47.37 56.04
C ASN A 352 -9.15 -47.77 54.91
N GLY A 353 -7.98 -47.14 54.89
CA GLY A 353 -6.85 -47.54 54.07
C GLY A 353 -5.63 -46.69 54.40
N ASP A 354 -4.84 -47.19 55.35
CA ASP A 354 -3.55 -46.66 55.78
C ASP A 354 -2.53 -46.58 54.64
N GLY A 355 -1.66 -45.57 54.73
CA GLY A 355 -0.29 -45.60 54.19
C GLY A 355 -0.13 -45.30 52.70
N ASP A 356 0.31 -44.09 52.34
CA ASP A 356 1.75 -43.84 52.23
C ASP A 356 1.97 -42.35 51.95
N GLY A 357 2.91 -41.76 52.69
CA GLY A 357 3.24 -40.35 52.58
C GLY A 357 4.24 -40.16 51.45
N ASP A 358 3.76 -39.78 50.26
CA ASP A 358 4.65 -39.32 49.20
C ASP A 358 4.24 -37.93 48.69
N THR A 359 5.15 -36.99 48.95
CA THR A 359 5.07 -35.56 48.71
C THR A 359 5.09 -35.26 47.21
N ALA A 360 3.95 -35.37 46.55
CA ALA A 360 3.75 -34.86 45.19
C ALA A 360 3.53 -33.33 45.21
N GLN A 361 4.56 -32.56 45.60
CA GLN A 361 4.69 -31.18 45.15
C GLN A 361 5.01 -31.20 43.66
N GLY A 362 3.95 -31.25 42.85
CA GLY A 362 4.01 -30.95 41.42
C GLY A 362 4.45 -29.50 41.23
N LYS A 363 5.77 -29.26 41.23
CA LYS A 363 6.38 -28.07 40.64
C LYS A 363 5.98 -28.09 39.17
N LEU A 364 4.94 -27.31 38.85
CA LEU A 364 4.70 -26.77 37.52
C LEU A 364 5.95 -25.98 37.13
N GLN A 365 6.92 -26.69 36.58
CA GLN A 365 8.10 -26.13 35.95
C GLN A 365 7.58 -25.43 34.70
N ALA A 366 7.24 -24.16 34.86
CA ALA A 366 7.00 -23.26 33.74
C ALA A 366 8.28 -23.22 32.92
N SER A 367 8.34 -24.05 31.88
CA SER A 367 9.42 -24.04 30.91
C SER A 367 9.49 -22.62 30.34
N SER A 368 10.50 -21.85 30.76
CA SER A 368 10.80 -20.57 30.16
C SER A 368 11.24 -20.85 28.72
N LYS A 369 10.30 -20.81 27.78
CA LYS A 369 10.61 -20.98 26.36
C LYS A 369 11.63 -19.91 26.00
N SER A 370 12.77 -20.36 25.47
CA SER A 370 13.87 -19.51 25.04
C SER A 370 13.35 -18.50 24.03
N ARG A 371 13.44 -17.20 24.38
CA ARG A 371 13.04 -16.11 23.49
C ARG A 371 13.77 -16.27 22.15
N SER A 372 13.03 -16.21 21.06
CA SER A 372 13.61 -16.25 19.72
C SER A 372 14.68 -15.16 19.56
N PRO A 373 15.78 -15.47 18.85
CA PRO A 373 16.89 -14.53 18.70
C PRO A 373 16.39 -13.30 17.92
N PHE A 374 16.58 -12.12 18.50
CA PHE A 374 16.17 -10.85 17.91
C PHE A 374 16.96 -10.53 16.63
N MET A 375 18.27 -10.80 16.64
CA MET A 375 19.20 -10.37 15.60
C MET A 375 18.87 -10.94 14.20
N PRO A 376 18.57 -12.24 14.03
CA PRO A 376 18.18 -12.76 12.71
C PRO A 376 16.93 -12.09 12.14
N LYS A 377 15.91 -11.83 12.97
CA LYS A 377 14.67 -11.15 12.54
C LYS A 377 14.94 -9.69 12.19
N ALA A 378 15.78 -9.00 12.96
CA ALA A 378 16.21 -7.64 12.67
C ALA A 378 16.96 -7.53 11.34
N MET A 379 17.91 -8.44 11.08
CA MET A 379 18.65 -8.50 9.82
C MET A 379 17.72 -8.81 8.63
N ALA A 380 16.78 -9.75 8.79
CA ALA A 380 15.79 -10.04 7.77
C ALA A 380 14.89 -8.83 7.46
N ALA A 381 14.48 -8.07 8.47
CA ALA A 381 13.72 -6.84 8.28
C ALA A 381 14.54 -5.81 7.50
N ILE A 382 15.79 -5.52 7.91
CA ILE A 382 16.67 -4.58 7.20
C ILE A 382 16.88 -5.02 5.75
N ALA A 383 17.14 -6.31 5.51
CA ALA A 383 17.29 -6.85 4.16
C ALA A 383 16.02 -6.67 3.31
N THR A 384 14.84 -6.88 3.90
CA THR A 384 13.55 -6.67 3.22
C THR A 384 13.39 -5.21 2.79
N PHE A 385 13.71 -4.27 3.67
CA PHE A 385 13.69 -2.85 3.37
C PHE A 385 14.73 -2.47 2.31
N ALA A 386 15.96 -2.97 2.41
CA ALA A 386 17.00 -2.72 1.42
C ALA A 386 16.59 -3.22 0.02
N MET A 387 16.02 -4.42 -0.06
CA MET A 387 15.46 -4.94 -1.32
C MET A 387 14.33 -4.05 -1.84
N SER A 388 13.39 -3.65 -0.98
CA SER A 388 12.34 -2.69 -1.35
C SER A 388 12.92 -1.38 -1.90
N GLY A 389 14.00 -0.87 -1.29
CA GLY A 389 14.74 0.31 -1.76
C GLY A 389 15.32 0.13 -3.16
N ILE A 390 15.99 -1.00 -3.42
CA ILE A 390 16.51 -1.34 -4.76
C ILE A 390 15.37 -1.38 -5.79
N PHE A 391 14.22 -1.92 -5.42
CA PHE A 391 13.06 -1.96 -6.34
C PHE A 391 12.50 -0.56 -6.62
N HIS A 392 12.52 0.34 -5.65
CA HIS A 392 12.10 1.73 -5.90
C HIS A 392 13.12 2.49 -6.76
N GLU A 393 14.41 2.20 -6.65
CA GLU A 393 15.42 2.70 -7.60
C GLU A 393 15.19 2.15 -9.02
N HIS A 394 14.81 0.87 -9.13
CA HIS A 394 14.43 0.27 -10.41
C HIS A 394 13.19 0.96 -11.01
N ILE A 395 12.16 1.23 -10.19
CA ILE A 395 10.98 1.97 -10.63
C ILE A 395 11.37 3.38 -11.09
N THR A 396 12.15 4.12 -10.31
CA THR A 396 12.56 5.48 -10.71
C THR A 396 13.46 5.48 -11.93
N TYR A 397 14.32 4.48 -12.12
CA TYR A 397 15.12 4.36 -13.33
C TYR A 397 14.25 4.25 -14.58
N PHE A 398 13.24 3.37 -14.55
CA PHE A 398 12.34 3.14 -15.69
C PHE A 398 11.23 4.18 -15.83
N THR A 399 11.01 5.04 -14.84
CA THR A 399 9.99 6.10 -14.88
C THR A 399 10.61 7.47 -15.17
N LEU A 400 11.72 7.78 -14.52
CA LEU A 400 12.33 9.11 -14.46
C LEU A 400 13.67 9.18 -15.21
N GLY A 401 14.21 8.03 -15.64
CA GLY A 401 15.48 7.94 -16.36
C GLY A 401 16.73 7.96 -15.48
N PHE A 402 16.59 7.90 -14.15
CA PHE A 402 17.74 7.89 -13.23
C PHE A 402 17.48 7.09 -11.95
N ALA A 403 18.56 6.64 -11.33
CA ALA A 403 18.61 6.00 -10.01
C ALA A 403 19.78 6.59 -9.23
N ASN A 404 19.49 7.35 -8.17
CA ASN A 404 20.48 8.10 -7.41
C ASN A 404 20.69 7.57 -5.98
N GLY A 405 19.94 6.52 -5.59
CA GLY A 405 20.04 5.89 -4.27
C GLY A 405 19.22 6.57 -3.18
N GLU A 406 18.53 7.68 -3.46
CA GLU A 406 17.72 8.37 -2.45
C GLU A 406 16.56 7.50 -1.94
N ASN A 407 15.88 6.78 -2.82
CA ASN A 407 14.83 5.84 -2.42
C ASN A 407 15.44 4.65 -1.66
N PHE A 408 16.62 4.16 -2.07
CA PHE A 408 17.31 3.11 -1.32
C PHE A 408 17.57 3.54 0.13
N PHE A 409 18.10 4.75 0.36
CA PHE A 409 18.33 5.27 1.70
C PHE A 409 17.03 5.53 2.46
N PHE A 410 15.96 5.98 1.80
CA PHE A 410 14.64 6.12 2.41
C PHE A 410 14.16 4.80 3.02
N PHE A 411 14.17 3.71 2.24
CA PHE A 411 13.73 2.41 2.75
C PHE A 411 14.67 1.87 3.81
N LEU A 412 15.99 2.05 3.66
CA LEU A 412 16.96 1.60 4.66
C LEU A 412 16.76 2.31 6.01
N ALA A 413 16.55 3.62 6.02
CA ALA A 413 16.25 4.39 7.24
C ALA A 413 14.96 3.89 7.92
N ASN A 414 13.93 3.58 7.14
CA ASN A 414 12.68 2.98 7.63
C ASN A 414 12.88 1.57 8.22
N GLY A 415 13.75 0.76 7.62
CA GLY A 415 14.15 -0.55 8.13
C GLY A 415 14.83 -0.44 9.50
N PHE A 416 15.81 0.46 9.64
CA PHE A 416 16.46 0.73 10.92
C PHE A 416 15.47 1.26 11.96
N ALA A 417 14.58 2.19 11.60
CA ALA A 417 13.56 2.70 12.51
C ALA A 417 12.61 1.59 13.00
N THR A 418 12.25 0.65 12.12
CA THR A 418 11.41 -0.51 12.44
C THR A 418 12.10 -1.45 13.44
N VAL A 419 13.40 -1.74 13.21
CA VAL A 419 14.20 -2.56 14.12
C VAL A 419 14.38 -1.85 15.46
N LEU A 420 14.69 -0.55 15.47
CA LEU A 420 14.87 0.24 16.68
C LEU A 420 13.58 0.33 17.50
N SER A 421 12.43 0.57 16.84
CA SER A 421 11.11 0.57 17.50
C SER A 421 10.80 -0.78 18.15
N THR A 422 11.11 -1.88 17.46
CA THR A 422 10.90 -3.24 17.98
C THR A 422 11.85 -3.54 19.15
N TRP A 423 13.13 -3.16 19.03
CA TRP A 423 14.10 -3.29 20.10
C TRP A 423 13.70 -2.50 21.35
N PHE A 424 13.25 -1.25 21.19
CA PHE A 424 12.82 -0.40 22.30
C PHE A 424 11.62 -1.00 23.02
N LYS A 425 10.59 -1.43 22.28
CA LYS A 425 9.41 -2.11 22.83
C LYS A 425 9.78 -3.38 23.61
N ARG A 426 10.75 -4.16 23.13
CA ARG A 426 11.23 -5.39 23.77
C ARG A 426 12.10 -5.12 25.00
N THR A 427 12.91 -4.06 24.98
CA THR A 427 13.90 -3.75 26.03
C THR A 427 13.28 -2.94 27.17
N TYR A 428 12.37 -2.01 26.85
CA TYR A 428 11.75 -1.09 27.80
C TYR A 428 10.22 -1.12 27.72
N PRO A 429 9.57 -2.27 27.96
CA PRO A 429 8.13 -2.42 27.80
C PRO A 429 7.32 -1.48 28.70
N GLU A 430 7.73 -1.29 29.96
CA GLU A 430 7.06 -0.40 30.90
C GLU A 430 7.10 1.07 30.42
N THR A 431 8.26 1.53 29.96
CA THR A 431 8.42 2.87 29.39
C THR A 431 7.56 3.03 28.15
N ASN A 432 7.58 2.04 27.24
CA ASN A 432 6.79 2.06 26.02
C ASN A 432 5.27 2.15 26.30
N THR A 433 4.77 1.43 27.32
CA THR A 433 3.33 1.51 27.70
C THR A 433 2.92 2.85 28.28
N LYS A 434 3.87 3.64 28.81
CA LYS A 434 3.59 4.98 29.37
C LYS A 434 3.55 6.07 28.29
N ILE A 435 4.00 5.79 27.06
CA ILE A 435 3.97 6.77 25.96
C ILE A 435 2.52 6.99 25.53
N PRO A 436 1.97 8.22 25.66
CA PRO A 436 0.62 8.50 25.19
C PRO A 436 0.50 8.29 23.67
N THR A 437 -0.63 7.76 23.23
CA THR A 437 -0.92 7.48 21.81
C THR A 437 -0.66 8.68 20.90
N TRP A 438 -1.12 9.88 21.28
CA TRP A 438 -0.96 11.10 20.48
C TRP A 438 0.53 11.47 20.30
N LEU A 439 1.35 11.25 21.33
CA LEU A 439 2.79 11.53 21.28
C LEU A 439 3.48 10.53 20.35
N ALA A 440 3.10 9.25 20.40
CA ALA A 440 3.62 8.23 19.50
C ALA A 440 3.30 8.54 18.02
N VAL A 441 2.07 9.01 17.75
CA VAL A 441 1.67 9.48 16.41
C VAL A 441 2.52 10.68 15.97
N ILE A 442 2.71 11.69 16.83
CA ILE A 442 3.56 12.85 16.50
C ILE A 442 5.00 12.42 16.24
N MET A 443 5.56 11.53 17.05
CA MET A 443 6.93 11.02 16.84
C MET A 443 7.07 10.27 15.51
N LEU A 444 6.07 9.48 15.13
CA LEU A 444 6.04 8.82 13.83
C LEU A 444 6.01 9.83 12.68
N HIS A 445 5.11 10.81 12.73
CA HIS A 445 5.00 11.83 11.69
C HIS A 445 6.22 12.74 11.62
N ALA A 446 6.85 13.06 12.75
CA ALA A 446 8.12 13.77 12.78
C ALA A 446 9.24 12.97 12.08
N PHE A 447 9.28 11.65 12.31
CA PHE A 447 10.20 10.77 11.58
C PHE A 447 9.89 10.75 10.08
N LEU A 448 8.63 10.54 9.68
CA LEU A 448 8.21 10.53 8.27
C LEU A 448 8.55 11.85 7.57
N LEU A 449 8.26 12.99 8.21
CA LEU A 449 8.62 14.33 7.73
C LEU A 449 10.14 14.46 7.54
N SER A 450 10.95 13.86 8.41
CA SER A 450 12.42 13.92 8.30
C SER A 450 12.96 13.11 7.11
N VAL A 451 12.33 12.00 6.77
CA VAL A 451 12.79 11.10 5.69
C VAL A 451 12.06 11.32 4.36
N SER A 452 10.92 12.01 4.35
CA SER A 452 10.09 12.21 3.15
C SER A 452 10.84 12.80 1.95
N PRO A 453 11.82 13.71 2.11
CA PRO A 453 12.58 14.21 0.95
C PRO A 453 13.36 13.14 0.22
N LEU A 454 13.83 12.10 0.91
CA LEU A 454 14.56 10.99 0.27
C LEU A 454 13.64 10.21 -0.70
N PHE A 455 12.34 10.20 -0.45
CA PHE A 455 11.36 9.54 -1.33
C PHE A 455 10.78 10.49 -2.39
N CYS A 456 10.46 11.73 -1.99
CA CYS A 456 9.71 12.68 -2.80
C CYS A 456 10.57 13.50 -3.76
N SER A 457 11.84 13.78 -3.43
CA SER A 457 12.72 14.63 -4.25
C SER A 457 12.94 14.12 -5.68
N PRO A 458 13.10 12.80 -5.95
CA PRO A 458 13.18 12.29 -7.31
C PRO A 458 11.96 12.66 -8.17
N PHE A 459 10.74 12.58 -7.60
CA PHE A 459 9.51 12.91 -8.30
C PHE A 459 9.33 14.40 -8.55
N ILE A 460 9.75 15.24 -7.60
CA ILE A 460 9.74 16.71 -7.77
C ILE A 460 10.72 17.11 -8.88
N ARG A 461 11.97 16.65 -8.83
CA ARG A 461 13.01 17.00 -9.82
C ARG A 461 12.68 16.57 -11.24
N SER A 462 11.93 15.49 -11.39
CA SER A 462 11.54 14.94 -12.70
C SER A 462 10.25 15.55 -13.25
N GLY A 463 9.52 16.36 -12.48
CA GLY A 463 8.23 16.90 -12.90
C GLY A 463 7.13 15.84 -13.00
N PHE A 464 7.26 14.70 -12.30
CA PHE A 464 6.26 13.63 -12.33
C PHE A 464 4.85 14.13 -11.96
N PHE A 465 4.76 14.88 -10.86
CA PHE A 465 3.50 15.44 -10.38
C PHE A 465 3.03 16.66 -11.17
N THR A 466 3.96 17.34 -11.84
CA THR A 466 3.64 18.38 -12.82
C THR A 466 2.88 17.78 -14.00
N GLN A 467 3.29 16.61 -14.50
CA GLN A 467 2.52 15.88 -15.51
C GLN A 467 1.15 15.43 -14.98
N MET A 468 1.05 15.02 -13.70
CA MET A 468 -0.26 14.72 -13.09
C MET A 468 -1.14 15.97 -12.94
N ASP A 469 -0.56 17.15 -12.72
CA ASP A 469 -1.29 18.42 -12.72
C ASP A 469 -1.87 18.71 -14.10
N ALA A 470 -1.14 18.41 -15.18
CA ALA A 470 -1.70 18.49 -16.53
C ALA A 470 -2.90 17.56 -16.71
N LEU A 471 -2.85 16.33 -16.18
CA LEU A 471 -3.99 15.39 -16.21
C LEU A 471 -5.21 15.94 -15.45
N LYS A 472 -4.99 16.61 -14.31
CA LYS A 472 -6.06 17.29 -13.55
C LYS A 472 -6.81 18.27 -14.45
N TYR A 473 -6.10 19.09 -15.23
CA TYR A 473 -6.74 20.08 -16.13
C TYR A 473 -7.39 19.47 -17.37
N GLU A 474 -7.03 18.25 -17.78
CA GLU A 474 -7.78 17.52 -18.81
C GLU A 474 -9.12 16.99 -18.29
N ILE A 475 -9.21 16.72 -16.98
CA ILE A 475 -10.41 16.16 -16.34
C ILE A 475 -11.34 17.27 -15.84
N LEU A 476 -10.78 18.32 -15.24
CA LEU A 476 -11.55 19.43 -14.70
C LEU A 476 -12.11 20.31 -15.83
N PRO A 477 -13.40 20.69 -15.77
CA PRO A 477 -14.00 21.53 -16.78
C PRO A 477 -13.63 23.00 -16.54
N ILE A 478 -12.37 23.37 -16.75
CA ILE A 478 -11.88 24.76 -16.59
C ILE A 478 -11.49 25.31 -17.97
N ALA A 479 -11.93 26.53 -18.29
CA ALA A 479 -11.57 27.21 -19.52
C ALA A 479 -10.07 27.48 -19.54
N THR A 480 -9.35 26.72 -20.37
CA THR A 480 -7.89 26.70 -20.41
C THR A 480 -7.30 28.08 -20.72
N ARG A 481 -6.38 28.56 -19.88
CA ARG A 481 -5.35 29.54 -20.29
C ARG A 481 -3.96 29.30 -19.68
N GLN A 482 -3.86 28.59 -18.56
CA GLN A 482 -2.60 28.06 -17.99
C GLN A 482 -2.93 26.73 -17.30
N ARG A 483 -2.17 25.67 -17.61
CA ARG A 483 -2.47 24.27 -17.21
C ARG A 483 -1.69 23.81 -15.97
N GLY A 484 -1.02 24.73 -15.28
CA GLY A 484 -0.30 24.47 -14.04
C GLY A 484 -0.59 25.51 -12.98
N SER A 485 -0.68 25.07 -11.73
CA SER A 485 -0.89 25.96 -10.60
C SER A 485 -0.18 25.48 -9.34
N PHE A 486 0.31 26.42 -8.54
CA PHE A 486 0.93 26.15 -7.25
C PHE A 486 0.53 27.21 -6.22
N ILE A 487 0.02 26.78 -5.07
CA ILE A 487 -0.39 27.60 -3.95
C ILE A 487 0.63 27.43 -2.84
N PHE A 488 1.23 28.54 -2.40
CA PHE A 488 2.16 28.53 -1.29
C PHE A 488 1.40 28.45 0.05
N LEU A 489 1.49 27.31 0.73
CA LEU A 489 0.90 27.11 2.07
C LEU A 489 1.73 27.75 3.18
N VAL A 490 3.05 27.73 3.00
CA VAL A 490 4.00 28.33 3.94
C VAL A 490 4.54 29.60 3.29
N GLY A 491 4.41 30.73 4.00
CA GLY A 491 4.89 32.04 3.57
C GLY A 491 6.38 32.05 3.19
N GLU A 492 6.81 33.15 2.58
CA GLU A 492 8.24 33.42 2.35
C GLU A 492 9.00 33.67 3.64
#